data_AF-T1F417-F1
#
_entry.id   AF-T1F417-F1
#
_cell.length_a   1.000
_cell.length_b   1.000
_cell.length_c   1.000
_cell.angle_alpha   90.00
_cell.angle_beta   90.00
_cell.angle_gamma   90.00
#
_symmetry.space_group_name_H-M   'P 1'
#
loop_
_entity.id
_entity.type
_entity.pdbx_description
1 polymer ?
#
loop_
_entity_poly.entity_id
_entity_poly.type
_entity_poly.pdbx_seq_one_letter_code
_entity_poly.pdbx_strand_id
1 'polypeptide(L)'
;MDDRFTKEDLKQLMNRATPHYQTGRLVLCKYLYRNKPLKYFEDIVNKRSSIMKTYVKDNSGDPRNPINGKLNGLFFLASVNKGSLTGEPKKTSQFGNTRLTVPVNILFDVHNCKLYFTDFFCMRGKEHFVTLVLTLENSEADRFCQEKLIPLNVFNNPFLMYDLHSASFRVPDCKIFTVEVFYTENVNLHSGKITKVKTIGNRRFSRKGVPKNPECSLCNLPYDSLRANSMLDAFIHLQM
;
A
#
# COMPACT_ATOMS: atom_id res chain seq x y z
N MET A 1 -11.85 -4.15 24.45
CA MET A 1 -12.21 -3.28 23.31
C MET A 1 -11.27 -3.63 22.16
N ASP A 2 -11.79 -3.77 20.95
CA ASP A 2 -10.97 -3.91 19.74
C ASP A 2 -10.29 -2.56 19.50
N ASP A 3 -8.94 -2.52 19.54
CA ASP A 3 -8.17 -1.27 19.34
C ASP A 3 -7.94 -0.98 17.84
N ARG A 4 -8.60 -1.73 16.94
CA ARG A 4 -8.57 -1.47 15.50
C ARG A 4 -9.23 -0.15 15.14
N PHE A 5 -8.75 0.46 14.06
CA PHE A 5 -9.37 1.63 13.48
C PHE A 5 -10.82 1.34 13.08
N THR A 6 -11.68 2.28 13.45
CA THR A 6 -13.03 2.37 12.92
C THR A 6 -13.01 2.98 11.51
N LYS A 7 -14.14 2.91 10.80
CA LYS A 7 -14.30 3.67 9.56
C LYS A 7 -14.08 5.17 9.76
N GLU A 8 -14.43 5.72 10.91
CA GLU A 8 -14.24 7.15 11.16
C GLU A 8 -12.75 7.51 11.30
N ASP A 9 -11.97 6.65 11.94
CA ASP A 9 -10.51 6.80 11.99
C ASP A 9 -9.90 6.71 10.59
N LEU A 10 -10.35 5.76 9.76
CA LEU A 10 -9.90 5.64 8.37
C LEU A 10 -10.28 6.86 7.53
N LYS A 11 -11.47 7.44 7.71
CA LYS A 11 -11.84 8.70 7.04
C LYS A 11 -10.92 9.84 7.47
N GLN A 12 -10.61 9.96 8.76
CA GLN A 12 -9.67 10.98 9.23
C GLN A 12 -8.28 10.79 8.62
N LEU A 13 -7.76 9.56 8.57
CA LEU A 13 -6.50 9.26 7.88
C LEU A 13 -6.55 9.61 6.40
N MET A 14 -7.65 9.26 5.70
CA MET A 14 -7.84 9.58 4.28
C MET A 14 -7.89 11.09 4.04
N ASN A 15 -8.60 11.85 4.89
CA ASN A 15 -8.68 13.31 4.82
C ASN A 15 -7.32 13.96 5.04
N ARG A 16 -6.50 13.41 5.93
CA ARG A 16 -5.12 13.87 6.14
C ARG A 16 -4.21 13.55 4.95
N ALA A 17 -4.39 12.39 4.32
CA ALA A 17 -3.62 12.00 3.15
C ALA A 17 -3.98 12.84 1.91
N THR A 18 -5.27 13.11 1.69
CA THR A 18 -5.80 13.65 0.43
C THR A 18 -5.09 14.91 -0.09
N PRO A 19 -4.85 15.97 0.70
CA PRO A 19 -4.16 17.18 0.22
C PRO A 19 -2.75 16.89 -0.32
N HIS A 20 -2.06 15.92 0.25
CA HIS A 20 -0.70 15.55 -0.15
C HIS A 20 -0.63 14.82 -1.49
N TYR A 21 -1.74 14.19 -1.90
CA TYR A 21 -1.86 13.45 -3.15
C TYR A 21 -2.55 14.28 -4.24
N GLN A 22 -3.33 15.32 -3.88
CA GLN A 22 -3.96 16.26 -4.82
C GLN A 22 -3.05 17.40 -5.31
N THR A 23 -1.99 17.74 -4.55
CA THR A 23 -1.06 18.83 -4.91
C THR A 23 -0.17 18.52 -6.12
N GLY A 24 -0.12 17.26 -6.55
CA GLY A 24 0.71 16.80 -7.65
C GLY A 24 -0.07 16.68 -8.97
N ARG A 25 0.65 16.85 -10.09
CA ARG A 25 0.12 16.45 -11.40
C ARG A 25 -0.19 14.95 -11.39
N LEU A 26 -1.37 14.57 -11.85
CA LEU A 26 -1.67 13.17 -12.14
C LEU A 26 -0.89 12.71 -13.37
N VAL A 27 -0.16 11.62 -13.23
CA VAL A 27 0.67 11.02 -14.28
C VAL A 27 0.21 9.61 -14.60
N LEU A 28 0.59 9.12 -15.78
CA LEU A 28 0.21 7.80 -16.26
C LEU A 28 0.75 6.70 -15.33
N CYS A 29 -0.12 5.77 -14.94
CA CYS A 29 0.24 4.55 -14.22
C CYS A 29 -0.02 3.36 -15.15
N LYS A 30 1.03 2.79 -15.74
CA LYS A 30 0.90 1.61 -16.62
C LYS A 30 1.01 0.29 -15.87
N TYR A 31 1.64 0.30 -14.70
CA TYR A 31 2.09 -0.93 -14.07
C TYR A 31 1.87 -0.91 -12.56
N LEU A 32 1.50 -2.07 -12.03
CA LEU A 32 1.69 -2.41 -10.62
C LEU A 32 2.95 -3.27 -10.52
N TYR A 33 3.83 -2.95 -9.56
CA TYR A 33 5.11 -3.64 -9.46
C TYR A 33 5.49 -4.03 -8.04
N ARG A 34 6.12 -5.19 -7.91
CA ARG A 34 6.55 -5.76 -6.63
C ARG A 34 8.05 -6.02 -6.67
N ASN A 35 8.77 -5.48 -5.69
CA ASN A 35 10.20 -5.69 -5.56
C ASN A 35 10.50 -6.67 -4.43
N LYS A 36 11.29 -7.71 -4.70
CA LYS A 36 11.74 -8.73 -3.75
C LYS A 36 13.14 -9.24 -4.12
N PRO A 37 13.85 -9.93 -3.22
CA PRO A 37 15.08 -10.63 -3.59
C PRO A 37 14.83 -11.66 -4.68
N LEU A 38 15.80 -11.89 -5.58
CA LEU A 38 15.67 -12.87 -6.68
C LEU A 38 15.14 -14.24 -6.22
N LYS A 39 15.69 -14.77 -5.12
CA LYS A 39 15.29 -16.06 -4.52
C LYS A 39 13.78 -16.17 -4.25
N TYR A 40 13.10 -15.07 -3.92
CA TYR A 40 11.66 -15.07 -3.70
C TYR A 40 10.89 -15.48 -4.98
N PHE A 41 11.30 -14.96 -6.14
CA PHE A 41 10.66 -15.28 -7.41
C PHE A 41 11.06 -16.68 -7.90
N GLU A 42 12.32 -17.07 -7.75
CA GLU A 42 12.80 -18.42 -8.07
C GLU A 42 12.05 -19.49 -7.26
N ASP A 43 11.82 -19.26 -5.97
CA ASP A 43 11.04 -20.17 -5.13
C ASP A 43 9.59 -20.32 -5.64
N ILE A 44 8.98 -19.26 -6.18
CA ILE A 44 7.62 -19.32 -6.73
C ILE A 44 7.60 -20.11 -8.05
N VAL A 45 8.56 -19.86 -8.95
CA VAL A 45 8.69 -20.61 -10.21
C VAL A 45 8.91 -22.09 -9.92
N ASN A 46 9.87 -22.41 -9.06
CA ASN A 46 10.31 -23.78 -8.84
C ASN A 46 9.38 -24.62 -7.94
N LYS A 47 8.65 -23.98 -7.01
CA LYS A 47 7.88 -24.70 -5.98
C LYS A 47 6.37 -24.47 -6.05
N ARG A 48 5.91 -23.53 -6.88
CA ARG A 48 4.50 -23.08 -6.87
C ARG A 48 3.93 -22.88 -8.27
N SER A 49 4.50 -23.53 -9.28
CA SER A 49 4.02 -23.47 -10.67
C SER A 49 3.81 -22.04 -11.17
N SER A 50 4.74 -21.13 -10.82
CA SER A 50 4.67 -19.70 -11.13
C SER A 50 3.49 -18.94 -10.52
N ILE A 51 2.73 -19.53 -9.58
CA ILE A 51 1.64 -18.85 -8.87
C ILE A 51 2.14 -18.23 -7.58
N MET A 52 2.17 -16.90 -7.56
CA MET A 52 2.39 -16.12 -6.35
C MET A 52 1.11 -16.15 -5.51
N LYS A 53 1.09 -17.04 -4.51
CA LYS A 53 -0.01 -17.14 -3.56
C LYS A 53 -0.08 -15.92 -2.63
N THR A 54 -1.30 -15.47 -2.36
CA THR A 54 -1.59 -14.44 -1.36
C THR A 54 -1.20 -14.91 0.05
N TYR A 55 -1.02 -13.97 0.96
CA TYR A 55 -0.70 -14.25 2.36
C TYR A 55 -1.42 -13.28 3.28
N VAL A 56 -1.69 -13.74 4.51
CA VAL A 56 -2.35 -12.94 5.54
C VAL A 56 -1.51 -11.69 5.80
N LYS A 57 -2.14 -10.51 5.77
CA LYS A 57 -1.50 -9.25 6.10
C LYS A 57 -0.97 -9.30 7.55
N ASP A 58 0.34 -9.09 7.70
CA ASP A 58 1.01 -8.99 9.01
C ASP A 58 0.76 -7.61 9.66
N ASN A 59 1.33 -7.37 10.84
CA ASN A 59 1.19 -6.09 11.55
C ASN A 59 2.17 -5.01 11.07
N SER A 60 2.68 -5.07 9.82
CA SER A 60 3.48 -3.97 9.27
C SER A 60 2.63 -2.72 9.05
N GLY A 61 3.19 -1.52 9.22
CA GLY A 61 2.41 -0.28 9.16
C GLY A 61 1.72 0.02 10.49
N ASP A 62 0.48 0.50 10.46
CA ASP A 62 -0.29 0.73 11.69
C ASP A 62 -0.86 -0.61 12.22
N PRO A 63 -0.55 -1.03 13.47
CA PRO A 63 -1.06 -2.28 14.01
C PRO A 63 -2.60 -2.30 14.13
N ARG A 64 -3.23 -1.13 14.18
CA ARG A 64 -4.69 -0.97 14.29
C ARG A 64 -5.41 -1.07 12.94
N ASN A 65 -4.66 -1.19 11.84
CA ASN A 65 -5.25 -1.35 10.52
C ASN A 65 -6.20 -2.58 10.48
N PRO A 66 -7.48 -2.42 10.07
CA PRO A 66 -8.47 -3.49 10.16
C PRO A 66 -8.12 -4.76 9.39
N ILE A 67 -7.34 -4.65 8.31
CA ILE A 67 -6.99 -5.80 7.46
C ILE A 67 -5.92 -6.72 8.08
N ASN A 68 -5.22 -6.25 9.12
CA ASN A 68 -4.17 -7.02 9.80
C ASN A 68 -4.73 -8.31 10.40
N GLY A 69 -4.13 -9.45 10.02
CA GLY A 69 -4.57 -10.78 10.45
C GLY A 69 -5.93 -11.22 9.89
N LYS A 70 -6.51 -10.49 8.94
CA LYS A 70 -7.87 -10.73 8.42
C LYS A 70 -7.92 -10.96 6.92
N LEU A 71 -7.17 -10.19 6.13
CA LEU A 71 -7.17 -10.34 4.67
C LEU A 71 -5.89 -11.00 4.16
N ASN A 72 -6.06 -11.83 3.14
CA ASN A 72 -4.97 -12.34 2.30
C ASN A 72 -4.77 -11.42 1.11
N GLY A 73 -3.50 -11.15 0.76
CA GLY A 73 -3.20 -10.37 -0.42
C GLY A 73 -1.71 -10.25 -0.71
N LEU A 74 -1.40 -9.44 -1.72
CA LEU A 74 -0.06 -9.18 -2.23
C LEU A 74 0.14 -7.67 -2.40
N PHE A 75 1.22 -7.15 -1.82
CA PHE A 75 1.61 -5.76 -1.99
C PHE A 75 2.29 -5.49 -3.33
N PHE A 76 1.79 -4.46 -4.03
CA PHE A 76 2.36 -3.85 -5.22
C PHE A 76 2.46 -2.33 -5.05
N LEU A 77 3.46 -1.74 -5.66
CA LEU A 77 3.59 -0.28 -5.77
C LEU A 77 2.94 0.17 -7.08
N ALA A 78 2.20 1.29 -7.02
CA ALA A 78 1.61 1.94 -8.19
C ALA A 78 2.37 3.23 -8.58
N SER A 79 3.07 3.87 -7.63
CA SER A 79 3.78 5.12 -7.89
C SER A 79 4.91 4.98 -8.92
N VAL A 80 5.00 5.98 -9.80
CA VAL A 80 5.98 6.02 -10.90
C VAL A 80 7.23 6.80 -10.54
N ASN A 81 8.24 6.77 -11.41
CA ASN A 81 9.38 7.66 -11.30
C ASN A 81 8.94 9.14 -11.40
N LYS A 82 9.51 10.04 -10.59
CA LYS A 82 9.13 11.45 -10.60
C LYS A 82 9.27 12.05 -12.01
N GLY A 83 8.24 12.77 -12.47
CA GLY A 83 8.21 13.40 -13.81
C GLY A 83 8.09 12.40 -14.96
N SER A 84 7.72 11.15 -14.69
CA SER A 84 7.52 10.14 -15.73
C SER A 84 6.31 10.47 -16.60
N LEU A 85 6.55 10.62 -17.91
CA LEU A 85 5.48 10.76 -18.91
C LEU A 85 5.01 9.41 -19.44
N THR A 86 5.82 8.36 -19.28
CA THR A 86 5.59 7.04 -19.86
C THR A 86 4.96 6.05 -18.88
N GLY A 87 4.91 6.40 -17.60
CA GLY A 87 4.39 5.55 -16.52
C GLY A 87 5.38 4.50 -16.00
N GLU A 88 6.68 4.69 -16.27
CA GLU A 88 7.71 3.78 -15.79
C GLU A 88 7.80 3.74 -14.25
N PRO A 89 7.93 2.54 -13.65
CA PRO A 89 8.16 2.37 -12.22
C PRO A 89 9.37 3.14 -11.68
N LYS A 90 9.41 3.41 -10.37
CA LYS A 90 10.58 4.03 -9.70
C LYS A 90 11.87 3.26 -10.02
N LYS A 91 12.95 3.96 -10.38
CA LYS A 91 14.22 3.35 -10.84
C LYS A 91 14.95 2.52 -9.77
N THR A 92 14.61 2.73 -8.51
CA THR A 92 15.27 2.10 -7.37
C THR A 92 14.26 1.35 -6.50
N SER A 93 14.76 0.48 -5.63
CA SER A 93 13.97 -0.36 -4.74
C SER A 93 14.60 -0.44 -3.36
N GLN A 94 13.78 -0.37 -2.32
CA GLN A 94 14.21 -0.71 -0.96
C GLN A 94 13.92 -2.19 -0.64
N PHE A 95 12.99 -2.84 -1.35
CA PHE A 95 12.43 -4.14 -0.96
C PHE A 95 13.12 -5.36 -1.60
N GLY A 96 14.10 -5.14 -2.47
CA GLY A 96 14.84 -6.20 -3.16
C GLY A 96 15.38 -5.78 -4.52
N ASN A 97 16.29 -6.59 -5.05
CA ASN A 97 17.02 -6.34 -6.31
C ASN A 97 16.34 -6.87 -7.57
N THR A 98 15.17 -7.51 -7.42
CA THR A 98 14.38 -8.04 -8.53
C THR A 98 12.96 -7.47 -8.46
N ARG A 99 12.41 -7.13 -9.62
CA ARG A 99 11.08 -6.54 -9.78
C ARG A 99 10.22 -7.41 -10.67
N LEU A 100 9.01 -7.72 -10.23
CA LEU A 100 7.91 -8.11 -11.10
C LEU A 100 7.14 -6.84 -11.47
N THR A 101 6.98 -6.57 -12.77
CA THR A 101 6.16 -5.48 -13.32
C THR A 101 4.97 -6.09 -14.07
N VAL A 102 3.75 -5.82 -13.62
CA VAL A 102 2.51 -6.33 -14.21
C VAL A 102 1.74 -5.14 -14.81
N PRO A 103 1.23 -5.21 -16.06
CA PRO A 103 0.32 -4.19 -16.58
C PRO A 103 -0.88 -4.01 -15.66
N VAL A 104 -1.21 -2.77 -15.30
CA VAL A 104 -2.23 -2.46 -14.29
C VAL A 104 -3.59 -3.07 -14.63
N ASN A 105 -3.96 -3.09 -15.91
CA ASN A 105 -5.23 -3.63 -16.41
C ASN A 105 -5.34 -5.16 -16.31
N ILE A 106 -4.24 -5.88 -16.06
CA ILE A 106 -4.27 -7.33 -15.81
C ILE A 106 -4.72 -7.63 -14.37
N LEU A 107 -4.43 -6.74 -13.42
CA LEU A 107 -4.82 -6.91 -12.01
C LEU A 107 -6.03 -6.08 -11.62
N PHE A 108 -6.22 -4.93 -12.27
CA PHE A 108 -7.27 -3.97 -11.99
C PHE A 108 -8.18 -3.81 -13.21
N ASP A 109 -9.21 -4.65 -13.24
CA ASP A 109 -10.36 -4.46 -14.13
C ASP A 109 -11.36 -3.51 -13.45
N VAL A 110 -11.57 -2.33 -14.05
CA VAL A 110 -12.43 -1.28 -13.47
C VAL A 110 -13.91 -1.66 -13.38
N HIS A 111 -14.33 -2.71 -14.10
CA HIS A 111 -15.71 -3.21 -14.07
C HIS A 111 -15.90 -4.34 -13.06
N ASN A 112 -14.85 -5.10 -12.78
CA ASN A 112 -14.92 -6.31 -11.93
C ASN A 112 -14.16 -6.17 -10.60
N CYS A 113 -13.56 -5.02 -10.33
CA CYS A 113 -12.83 -4.77 -9.09
C CYS A 113 -13.40 -3.61 -8.28
N LYS A 114 -13.16 -3.66 -6.96
CA LYS A 114 -13.44 -2.58 -6.01
C LYS A 114 -12.15 -2.11 -5.36
N LEU A 115 -12.10 -0.82 -5.03
CA LEU A 115 -10.93 -0.17 -4.45
C LEU A 115 -11.30 0.49 -3.12
N TYR A 116 -10.50 0.24 -2.09
CA TYR A 116 -10.74 0.75 -0.74
C TYR A 116 -9.49 1.43 -0.17
N PHE A 117 -9.67 2.54 0.54
CA PHE A 117 -8.62 3.11 1.38
C PHE A 117 -8.52 2.34 2.70
N THR A 118 -7.30 1.96 3.12
CA THR A 118 -7.08 1.22 4.36
C THR A 118 -6.02 1.80 5.29
N ASP A 119 -5.11 2.64 4.80
CA ASP A 119 -4.06 3.19 5.64
C ASP A 119 -3.40 4.43 5.04
N PHE A 120 -2.87 5.27 5.92
CA PHE A 120 -1.90 6.30 5.61
C PHE A 120 -0.84 6.30 6.70
N PHE A 121 0.40 5.94 6.35
CA PHE A 121 1.48 5.76 7.34
C PHE A 121 2.86 6.07 6.78
N CYS A 122 3.83 6.28 7.67
CA CYS A 122 5.26 6.23 7.36
C CYS A 122 5.97 5.33 8.37
N MET A 123 7.16 4.84 8.03
CA MET A 123 7.97 3.97 8.90
C MET A 123 9.13 4.74 9.55
N ARG A 124 10.27 4.86 8.86
CA ARG A 124 11.41 5.69 9.26
C ARG A 124 11.91 6.44 8.03
N GLY A 125 11.78 7.77 8.06
CA GLY A 125 12.13 8.68 6.96
C GLY A 125 10.98 9.61 6.60
N LYS A 126 11.10 10.28 5.45
CA LYS A 126 10.12 11.26 4.95
C LYS A 126 9.07 10.66 4.00
N GLU A 127 9.22 9.39 3.62
CA GLU A 127 8.32 8.73 2.68
C GLU A 127 7.08 8.18 3.41
N HIS A 128 5.91 8.55 2.91
CA HIS A 128 4.61 8.13 3.39
C HIS A 128 3.94 7.26 2.34
N PHE A 129 3.10 6.35 2.81
CA PHE A 129 2.39 5.37 2.02
C PHE A 129 0.90 5.54 2.26
N VAL A 130 0.14 5.67 1.18
CA VAL A 130 -1.28 5.34 1.18
C VAL A 130 -1.40 3.92 0.71
N THR A 131 -2.10 3.11 1.50
CA THR A 131 -2.40 1.72 1.14
C THR A 131 -3.85 1.63 0.70
N LEU A 132 -4.03 1.04 -0.49
CA LEU A 132 -5.32 0.73 -1.07
C LEU A 132 -5.51 -0.78 -1.08
N VAL A 133 -6.72 -1.27 -0.82
CA VAL A 133 -7.09 -2.67 -1.04
C VAL A 133 -7.83 -2.78 -2.36
N LEU A 134 -7.35 -3.67 -3.23
CA LEU A 134 -7.98 -3.98 -4.52
C LEU A 134 -8.54 -5.40 -4.46
N THR A 135 -9.85 -5.52 -4.61
CA THR A 135 -10.58 -6.79 -4.50
C THR A 135 -11.35 -7.06 -5.79
N LEU A 136 -11.60 -8.34 -6.10
CA LEU A 136 -12.66 -8.69 -7.05
C LEU A 136 -14.03 -8.35 -6.44
N GLU A 137 -14.93 -7.80 -7.24
CA GLU A 137 -16.30 -7.52 -6.83
C GLU A 137 -16.99 -8.80 -6.34
N ASN A 138 -17.75 -8.68 -5.23
CA ASN A 138 -18.46 -9.77 -4.57
C ASN A 138 -17.58 -10.90 -4.01
N SER A 139 -16.26 -10.72 -3.95
CA SER A 139 -15.37 -11.64 -3.22
C SER A 139 -15.59 -11.57 -1.70
N GLU A 140 -15.04 -12.53 -0.96
CA GLU A 140 -15.03 -12.47 0.52
C GLU A 140 -14.26 -11.25 1.02
N ALA A 141 -13.13 -10.94 0.39
CA ALA A 141 -12.34 -9.76 0.70
C ALA A 141 -13.12 -8.47 0.43
N ASP A 142 -13.87 -8.41 -0.68
CA ASP A 142 -14.73 -7.26 -0.99
C ASP A 142 -15.78 -7.05 0.09
N ARG A 143 -16.54 -8.08 0.46
CA ARG A 143 -17.54 -7.99 1.54
C ARG A 143 -16.95 -7.49 2.86
N PHE A 144 -15.78 -8.01 3.24
CA PHE A 144 -15.06 -7.53 4.41
C PHE A 144 -14.69 -6.04 4.28
N CYS A 145 -14.16 -5.64 3.12
CA CYS A 145 -13.75 -4.26 2.87
C CYS A 145 -14.94 -3.29 2.86
N GLN A 146 -16.08 -3.68 2.29
CA GLN A 146 -17.31 -2.90 2.33
C GLN A 146 -17.76 -2.63 3.76
N GLU A 147 -17.62 -3.60 4.66
CA GLU A 147 -17.99 -3.44 6.06
C GLU A 147 -16.97 -2.59 6.84
N LYS A 148 -15.67 -2.79 6.61
CA LYS A 148 -14.60 -2.28 7.50
C LYS A 148 -13.82 -1.08 6.96
N LEU A 149 -13.77 -0.87 5.65
CA LEU A 149 -12.88 0.11 5.00
C LEU A 149 -13.66 1.22 4.29
N ILE A 150 -12.94 2.21 3.74
CA ILE A 150 -13.52 3.34 3.02
C ILE A 150 -13.51 3.04 1.52
N PRO A 151 -14.68 2.86 0.87
CA PRO A 151 -14.73 2.64 -0.58
C PRO A 151 -14.27 3.91 -1.32
N LEU A 152 -13.50 3.70 -2.39
CA LEU A 152 -13.04 4.76 -3.27
C LEU A 152 -13.77 4.68 -4.61
N ASN A 153 -14.15 5.83 -5.16
CA ASN A 153 -14.61 5.91 -6.53
C ASN A 153 -13.40 5.72 -7.47
N VAL A 154 -13.38 4.62 -8.23
CA VAL A 154 -12.30 4.28 -9.17
C VAL A 154 -12.09 5.37 -10.23
N PHE A 155 -13.14 6.10 -10.60
CA PHE A 155 -13.07 7.16 -11.62
C PHE A 155 -12.74 8.53 -11.02
N ASN A 156 -12.81 8.68 -9.70
CA ASN A 156 -12.57 9.95 -9.03
C ASN A 156 -12.05 9.73 -7.59
N ASN A 157 -10.74 9.56 -7.46
CA ASN A 157 -10.06 9.57 -6.17
C ASN A 157 -8.62 10.09 -6.35
N PRO A 158 -7.99 10.62 -5.29
CA PRO A 158 -6.69 11.28 -5.41
C PRO A 158 -5.51 10.30 -5.45
N PHE A 159 -5.72 8.99 -5.28
CA PHE A 159 -4.62 8.05 -5.04
C PHE A 159 -4.29 7.21 -6.28
N LEU A 160 -5.29 6.53 -6.83
CA LEU A 160 -5.19 5.70 -8.03
C LEU A 160 -6.56 5.70 -8.72
N MET A 161 -6.69 6.46 -9.80
CA MET A 161 -7.94 6.59 -10.54
C MET A 161 -7.80 6.09 -11.98
N TYR A 162 -8.91 5.66 -12.55
CA TYR A 162 -9.05 5.42 -13.98
C TYR A 162 -9.60 6.66 -14.66
N ASP A 163 -8.83 7.20 -15.60
CA ASP A 163 -9.22 8.34 -16.44
C ASP A 163 -9.95 7.83 -17.68
N LEU A 164 -11.26 8.11 -17.74
CA LEU A 164 -12.14 7.72 -18.84
C LEU A 164 -11.74 8.36 -20.18
N HIS A 165 -11.18 9.58 -20.17
CA HIS A 165 -10.82 10.28 -21.40
C HIS A 165 -9.64 9.63 -22.11
N SER A 166 -8.65 9.17 -21.34
CA SER A 166 -7.46 8.51 -21.88
C SER A 166 -7.48 6.99 -21.77
N ALA A 167 -8.57 6.41 -21.26
CA ALA A 167 -8.72 4.98 -20.98
C ALA A 167 -7.49 4.40 -20.23
N SER A 168 -7.01 5.13 -19.21
CA SER A 168 -5.76 4.78 -18.53
C SER A 168 -5.77 5.11 -17.05
N PHE A 169 -4.97 4.39 -16.26
CA PHE A 169 -4.82 4.67 -14.84
C PHE A 169 -3.88 5.84 -14.59
N ARG A 170 -4.19 6.61 -13.54
CA ARG A 170 -3.44 7.78 -13.11
C ARG A 170 -3.10 7.70 -11.63
N VAL A 171 -1.91 8.15 -11.28
CA VAL A 171 -1.43 8.31 -9.89
C VAL A 171 -0.78 9.68 -9.73
N PRO A 172 -0.69 10.22 -8.51
CA PRO A 172 0.03 11.47 -8.26
C PRO A 172 1.53 11.35 -8.55
N ASP A 173 2.08 12.35 -9.23
CA ASP A 173 3.52 12.50 -9.41
C ASP A 173 4.16 13.05 -8.13
N CYS A 174 4.46 12.15 -7.20
CA CYS A 174 5.09 12.53 -5.94
C CYS A 174 6.32 11.69 -5.58
N LYS A 175 7.33 12.37 -5.03
CA LYS A 175 8.57 11.73 -4.56
C LYS A 175 8.43 11.09 -3.19
N ILE A 176 7.67 11.72 -2.28
CA ILE A 176 7.61 11.35 -0.86
C ILE A 176 6.28 10.70 -0.47
N PHE A 177 5.31 10.67 -1.38
CA PHE A 177 4.00 10.04 -1.20
C PHE A 177 3.91 8.88 -2.18
N THR A 178 3.85 7.66 -1.64
CA THR A 178 3.79 6.42 -2.40
C THR A 178 2.39 5.81 -2.30
N VAL A 179 1.89 5.32 -3.43
CA VAL A 179 0.65 4.55 -3.51
C VAL A 179 1.03 3.07 -3.55
N GLU A 180 0.57 2.35 -2.55
CA GLU A 180 0.70 0.90 -2.42
C GLU A 180 -0.69 0.25 -2.57
N VAL A 181 -0.76 -0.84 -3.31
CA VAL A 181 -1.96 -1.62 -3.57
C VAL A 181 -1.78 -3.01 -2.97
N PHE A 182 -2.69 -3.39 -2.07
CA PHE A 182 -2.85 -4.73 -1.53
C PHE A 182 -3.90 -5.46 -2.36
N TYR A 183 -3.43 -6.27 -3.32
CA TYR A 183 -4.29 -7.03 -4.23
C TYR A 183 -4.65 -8.39 -3.62
N THR A 184 -5.94 -8.75 -3.59
CA THR A 184 -6.42 -9.90 -2.79
C THR A 184 -6.41 -11.24 -3.52
N GLU A 185 -5.99 -11.26 -4.79
CA GLU A 185 -5.95 -12.49 -5.59
C GLU A 185 -4.51 -12.98 -5.83
N ASN A 186 -4.41 -14.27 -6.16
CA ASN A 186 -3.16 -14.87 -6.57
C ASN A 186 -2.70 -14.29 -7.90
N VAL A 187 -1.39 -14.14 -8.09
CA VAL A 187 -0.83 -13.58 -9.33
C VAL A 187 0.07 -14.61 -9.99
N ASN A 188 -0.19 -14.89 -11.27
CA ASN A 188 0.73 -15.67 -12.08
C ASN A 188 1.93 -14.80 -12.48
N LEU A 189 3.15 -15.28 -12.27
CA LEU A 189 4.37 -14.55 -12.65
C LEU A 189 4.44 -14.27 -14.16
N HIS A 190 3.79 -15.09 -14.99
CA HIS A 190 3.71 -14.90 -16.43
C HIS A 190 2.81 -13.72 -16.85
N SER A 191 1.99 -13.19 -15.93
CA SER A 191 1.19 -11.98 -16.17
C SER A 191 2.04 -10.70 -16.25
N GLY A 192 3.34 -10.78 -15.95
CA GLY A 192 4.24 -9.64 -15.97
C GLY A 192 5.66 -9.99 -16.40
N LYS A 193 6.54 -9.00 -16.27
CA LYS A 193 7.97 -9.12 -16.59
C LYS A 193 8.80 -9.05 -15.33
N ILE A 194 9.76 -9.97 -15.18
CA ILE A 194 10.74 -9.96 -14.11
C ILE A 194 12.03 -9.31 -14.59
N THR A 195 12.52 -8.29 -13.87
CA THR A 195 13.75 -7.56 -14.21
C THR A 195 14.60 -7.25 -12.98
N LYS A 196 15.89 -6.96 -13.20
CA LYS A 196 16.77 -6.45 -12.14
C LYS A 196 16.45 -4.97 -11.87
N VAL A 197 16.56 -4.56 -10.62
CA VAL A 197 16.39 -3.16 -10.18
C VAL A 197 17.48 -2.77 -9.18
N LYS A 198 17.94 -1.52 -9.24
CA LYS A 198 18.93 -0.99 -8.31
C LYS A 198 18.35 -0.92 -6.89
N THR A 199 19.01 -1.54 -5.93
CA THR A 199 18.65 -1.43 -4.52
C THR A 199 19.20 -0.15 -3.90
N ILE A 200 18.41 0.48 -3.03
CA ILE A 200 18.83 1.64 -2.23
C ILE A 200 18.49 1.41 -0.75
N GLY A 201 19.38 1.90 0.11
CA GLY A 201 19.28 1.75 1.57
C GLY A 201 19.78 0.39 2.07
N ASN A 202 20.55 0.40 3.15
CA ASN A 202 21.01 -0.80 3.87
C ASN A 202 19.89 -1.46 4.71
N ARG A 203 18.64 -1.42 4.23
CA ARG A 203 17.52 -1.98 4.99
C ARG A 203 17.48 -3.49 4.75
N ARG A 204 18.14 -4.23 5.65
CA ARG A 204 17.68 -5.58 6.04
C ARG A 204 16.27 -5.39 6.59
N PHE A 205 15.24 -5.41 5.75
CA PHE A 205 13.87 -5.50 6.23
C PHE A 205 13.81 -6.78 7.07
N SER A 206 13.74 -6.61 8.39
CA SER A 206 13.64 -7.72 9.32
C SER A 206 12.47 -8.61 8.92
N ARG A 207 12.56 -9.92 9.18
CA ARG A 207 11.44 -10.86 8.96
C ARG A 207 10.15 -10.44 9.67
N LYS A 208 10.24 -9.57 10.68
CA LYS A 208 9.13 -8.85 11.30
C LYS A 208 9.00 -7.47 10.62
N GLY A 209 7.84 -7.18 10.04
CA GLY A 209 7.56 -5.91 9.34
C GLY A 209 7.93 -4.68 10.17
N VAL A 210 8.24 -3.57 9.50
CA VAL A 210 8.64 -2.33 10.18
C VAL A 210 7.37 -1.59 10.62
N PRO A 211 7.26 -1.20 11.91
CA PRO A 211 6.09 -0.50 12.41
C PRO A 211 6.02 0.95 11.91
N LYS A 212 4.82 1.53 11.98
CA LYS A 212 4.56 2.95 11.75
C LYS A 212 5.38 3.84 12.71
N ASN A 213 5.75 5.04 12.27
CA ASN A 213 6.42 6.04 13.08
C ASN A 213 5.46 6.63 14.13
N PRO A 214 5.69 6.44 15.45
CA PRO A 214 4.81 6.98 16.48
C PRO A 214 4.87 8.51 16.59
N GLU A 215 5.94 9.15 16.09
CA GLU A 215 6.17 10.60 16.21
C GLU A 215 5.77 11.40 14.96
N CYS A 216 5.09 10.77 13.99
CA CYS A 216 4.79 11.45 12.73
C CYS A 216 3.54 12.34 12.85
N SER A 217 3.75 13.66 12.82
CA SER A 217 2.67 14.64 12.83
C SER A 217 1.82 14.66 11.55
N LEU A 218 2.22 13.98 10.47
CA LEU A 218 1.47 13.92 9.22
C LEU A 218 0.47 12.76 9.20
N CYS A 219 0.95 11.53 9.44
CA CYS A 219 0.13 10.31 9.29
C CYS A 219 -0.46 9.76 10.59
N ASN A 220 -0.19 10.37 11.74
CA ASN A 220 -0.79 9.96 13.01
C ASN A 220 -2.07 10.74 13.26
N LEU A 221 -3.03 10.09 13.91
CA LEU A 221 -4.28 10.74 14.33
C LEU A 221 -4.03 11.58 15.59
N PRO A 222 -4.80 12.65 15.84
CA PRO A 222 -4.55 13.57 16.96
C PRO A 222 -4.57 12.91 18.35
N TYR A 223 -5.34 11.84 18.53
CA TYR A 223 -5.34 11.10 19.79
C TYR A 223 -4.16 10.13 19.95
N ASP A 224 -3.39 9.87 18.88
CA ASP A 224 -2.17 9.07 18.96
C ASP A 224 -1.12 9.79 19.82
N SER A 225 -1.02 11.12 19.69
CA SER A 225 -0.13 11.94 20.53
C SER A 225 -0.60 12.06 21.97
N LEU A 226 -1.92 12.03 22.22
CA LEU A 226 -2.47 12.05 23.58
C LEU A 226 -2.19 10.72 24.33
N ARG A 227 -2.27 9.58 23.64
CA ARG A 227 -1.93 8.27 24.21
C ARG A 227 -0.43 8.10 24.48
N ALA A 228 0.42 8.67 23.62
CA ALA A 228 1.87 8.68 23.85
C ALA A 228 2.24 9.44 25.14
N ASN A 229 1.60 10.59 25.38
CA ASN A 229 1.80 11.37 26.60
C ASN A 229 1.21 10.67 27.84
N SER A 230 0.01 10.08 27.75
CA SER A 230 -0.59 9.36 28.89
C SER A 230 0.19 8.12 29.31
N MET A 231 0.88 7.44 28.36
CA MET A 231 1.77 6.33 28.72
C MET A 231 3.07 6.81 29.36
N LEU A 232 3.61 7.96 28.97
CA LEU A 232 4.75 8.57 29.69
C LEU A 232 4.36 8.93 31.12
N ASP A 233 3.19 9.55 31.32
CA ASP A 233 2.69 9.94 32.65
C ASP A 233 2.42 8.72 33.55
N ALA A 234 1.87 7.64 32.99
CA ALA A 234 1.67 6.39 33.73
C ALA A 234 2.99 5.70 34.14
N PHE A 235 4.05 5.83 33.32
CA PHE A 235 5.38 5.32 33.66
C PHE A 235 6.08 6.15 34.75
N ILE A 236 5.86 7.46 34.78
CA ILE A 236 6.39 8.34 35.83
C ILE A 236 5.69 8.08 37.18
N HIS A 237 4.39 7.80 37.17
CA HIS A 237 3.63 7.48 38.38
C HIS A 237 3.85 6.06 38.93
N LEU A 238 4.47 5.16 38.17
CA LEU A 238 4.86 3.82 38.64
C LEU A 238 6.31 3.74 39.13
N GLN A 239 7.06 4.85 39.09
CA GLN A 239 8.43 4.97 39.61
C GLN A 239 8.57 5.97 40.77
N MET A 240 7.45 6.42 41.34
CA MET A 240 7.38 7.15 42.62
C MET A 240 6.57 6.32 43.62
#